data_AF-A0A377NGL8-F1
#
_entry.id   AF-A0A377NGL8-F1
#
_cell.length_a   1.000
_cell.length_b   1.000
_cell.length_c   1.000
_cell.angle_alpha   90.00
_cell.angle_beta   90.00
_cell.angle_gamma   90.00
#
_symmetry.space_group_name_H-M   'P 1'
#
loop_
_entity.id
_entity.type
_entity.pdbx_description
1 polymer ?
#
loop_
_entity_poly.entity_id
_entity_poly.type
_entity_poly.pdbx_seq_one_letter_code
_entity_poly.pdbx_strand_id
1 'polypeptide(L)'
;MKQINGCGERAAAPYPGMVYWDYNWRKKGGSARMIEISKRERFYQQEYCGCVYSLRDSNLHRKAQGRDLIKLGVKYYGDEDDE
;
A
#
# COMPACT_ATOMS: atom_id res chain seq x y z
N MET A 1 4.16 10.30 16.12
CA MET A 1 4.98 10.74 14.96
C MET A 1 6.27 11.43 15.37
N LYS A 2 6.32 12.29 16.41
CA LYS A 2 7.57 12.97 16.83
C LYS A 2 8.78 12.04 17.05
N GLN A 3 8.58 10.89 17.70
CA GLN A 3 9.67 9.92 17.92
C GLN A 3 10.21 9.35 16.60
N ILE A 4 9.32 8.90 15.70
CA ILE A 4 9.68 8.32 14.40
C ILE A 4 10.40 9.36 13.54
N ASN A 5 9.83 10.56 13.42
CA ASN A 5 10.41 11.62 12.61
C ASN A 5 11.78 12.05 13.16
N GLY A 6 11.89 12.22 14.48
CA GLY A 6 13.17 12.55 15.10
C GLY A 6 14.23 11.45 14.95
N CYS A 7 13.84 10.15 14.94
CA CYS A 7 14.77 9.07 14.59
C CYS A 7 15.22 9.17 13.13
N GLY A 8 14.30 9.45 12.20
CA GLY A 8 14.59 9.60 10.78
C GLY A 8 15.55 10.76 10.48
N GLU A 9 15.30 11.93 11.06
CA GLU A 9 16.17 13.11 10.95
C GLU A 9 17.60 12.81 11.45
N ARG A 10 17.74 12.18 12.63
CA ARG A 10 19.06 11.81 13.17
C ARG A 10 19.77 10.78 12.32
N ALA A 11 19.04 9.84 11.71
CA ALA A 11 19.62 8.82 10.83
C ALA A 11 20.12 9.43 9.51
N ALA A 12 19.44 10.44 8.96
CA ALA A 12 19.83 11.11 7.73
C ALA A 12 20.97 12.12 7.92
N ALA A 13 21.06 12.78 9.09
CA ALA A 13 22.00 13.87 9.37
C ALA A 13 23.49 13.61 9.03
N PRO A 14 24.05 12.39 9.20
CA PRO A 14 25.46 12.13 8.87
C PRO A 14 25.77 12.12 7.37
N TYR A 15 24.75 12.09 6.50
CA TYR A 15 24.90 11.88 5.07
C TYR A 15 24.54 13.17 4.31
N PRO A 16 25.54 13.95 3.84
CA PRO A 16 25.28 15.15 3.05
C PRO A 16 24.41 14.85 1.82
N GLY A 17 23.33 15.61 1.65
CA GLY A 17 22.37 15.42 0.55
C GLY A 17 21.28 14.37 0.80
N MET A 18 21.32 13.63 1.92
CA MET A 18 20.24 12.72 2.32
C MET A 18 19.14 13.49 3.08
N VAL A 19 17.89 13.36 2.63
CA VAL A 19 16.74 14.02 3.27
C VAL A 19 15.78 12.98 3.81
N TYR A 20 15.47 13.07 5.11
CA TYR A 20 14.37 12.32 5.69
C TYR A 20 13.04 13.00 5.33
N TRP A 21 12.18 12.29 4.60
CA TRP A 21 10.89 12.82 4.19
C TRP A 21 9.81 12.43 5.20
N ASP A 22 9.37 13.41 6.00
CA ASP A 22 8.43 13.21 7.10
C ASP A 22 6.94 13.37 6.70
N TYR A 23 6.68 13.50 5.39
CA TYR A 23 5.36 13.81 4.87
C TYR A 23 4.38 12.65 5.05
N ASN A 24 3.26 12.93 5.72
CA ASN A 24 2.23 11.93 5.96
C ASN A 24 1.27 11.81 4.76
N TRP A 25 1.57 10.86 3.88
CA TRP A 25 0.75 10.52 2.72
C TRP A 25 -0.64 9.96 3.03
N ARG A 26 -0.97 9.65 4.29
CA ARG A 26 -2.33 9.21 4.67
C ARG A 26 -3.27 10.35 5.04
N LYS A 27 -2.75 11.57 5.20
CA LYS A 27 -3.52 12.76 5.62
C LYS A 27 -3.49 13.84 4.54
N LYS A 28 -4.29 14.90 4.72
CA LYS A 28 -4.34 16.07 3.83
C LYS A 28 -4.53 15.73 2.33
N GLY A 29 -5.35 14.72 2.04
CA GLY A 29 -5.63 14.29 0.67
C GLY A 29 -4.59 13.35 0.05
N GLY A 30 -3.50 13.01 0.76
CA GLY A 30 -2.49 12.08 0.24
C GLY A 30 -3.04 10.70 -0.13
N SER A 31 -4.00 10.17 0.63
CA SER A 31 -4.67 8.90 0.30
C SER A 31 -5.47 8.99 -0.99
N ALA A 32 -6.15 10.12 -1.22
CA ALA A 32 -6.89 10.36 -2.45
C ALA A 32 -5.95 10.47 -3.65
N ARG A 33 -4.83 11.19 -3.48
CA ARG A 33 -3.78 11.30 -4.50
C ARG A 33 -3.14 9.94 -4.83
N MET A 34 -2.95 9.09 -3.83
CA MET A 34 -2.45 7.72 -4.03
C MET A 34 -3.42 6.91 -4.91
N ILE A 35 -4.73 6.97 -4.65
CA ILE A 35 -5.74 6.29 -5.49
C ILE A 35 -5.76 6.86 -6.91
N GLU A 36 -5.72 8.18 -7.07
CA GLU A 36 -5.67 8.83 -8.39
C GLU A 36 -4.46 8.34 -9.20
N ILE A 37 -3.27 8.35 -8.60
CA ILE A 37 -2.05 7.86 -9.24
C ILE A 37 -2.20 6.36 -9.54
N SER A 38 -2.73 5.57 -8.62
CA SER A 38 -2.83 4.11 -8.81
C SER A 38 -3.76 3.76 -9.98
N LYS A 39 -4.90 4.46 -10.12
CA LYS A 39 -5.81 4.31 -11.27
C LYS A 39 -5.17 4.80 -12.57
N ARG A 40 -4.47 5.95 -12.54
CA ARG A 40 -3.79 6.50 -13.72
C ARG A 40 -2.68 5.60 -14.24
N GLU A 41 -1.83 5.09 -13.36
CA GLU A 41 -0.71 4.22 -13.70
C GLU A 41 -1.10 2.74 -13.80
N ARG A 42 -2.37 2.42 -13.54
CA ARG A 42 -2.95 1.08 -13.63
C ARG A 42 -2.15 0.06 -12.81
N PHE A 43 -1.89 0.38 -11.54
CA PHE A 43 -1.12 -0.48 -10.65
C PHE A 43 -1.87 -1.74 -10.24
N TYR A 44 -1.12 -2.84 -10.01
CA TYR A 44 -1.67 -4.07 -9.46
C TYR A 44 -2.29 -3.81 -8.08
N GLN A 45 -3.56 -4.15 -7.93
CA GLN A 45 -4.29 -4.02 -6.68
C GLN A 45 -4.09 -5.28 -5.84
N GLN A 46 -3.06 -5.26 -5.01
CA GLN A 46 -2.77 -6.37 -4.11
C GLN A 46 -3.80 -6.46 -2.97
N GLU A 47 -4.36 -7.65 -2.77
CA GLU A 47 -5.43 -7.90 -1.78
C GLU A 47 -4.92 -8.54 -0.47
N TYR A 48 -3.60 -8.51 -0.25
CA TYR A 48 -2.88 -9.08 0.90
C TYR A 48 -1.63 -8.24 1.17
N CYS A 49 -0.93 -8.44 2.31
CA CYS A 49 0.17 -7.56 2.70
C CYS A 49 1.52 -7.79 1.97
N GLY A 50 1.56 -8.69 0.99
CA GLY A 50 2.78 -9.07 0.26
C GLY A 50 3.53 -10.29 0.80
N CYS A 51 3.11 -10.89 1.93
CA CYS A 51 3.72 -12.12 2.46
C CYS A 51 2.84 -13.36 2.28
N VAL A 52 3.48 -14.53 2.27
CA VAL A 52 2.80 -15.84 2.11
C VAL A 52 1.78 -16.11 3.21
N TYR A 53 2.06 -15.67 4.44
CA TYR A 53 1.14 -15.87 5.57
C TYR A 53 -0.15 -15.08 5.40
N SER A 54 -0.05 -13.79 5.01
CA SER A 54 -1.23 -12.97 4.74
C SER A 54 -2.00 -13.49 3.53
N LEU A 55 -1.33 -13.98 2.49
CA LEU A 55 -2.02 -14.58 1.34
C LEU A 55 -2.81 -15.82 1.77
N ARG A 56 -2.21 -16.71 2.55
CA ARG A 56 -2.86 -17.90 3.12
C ARG A 56 -4.08 -17.51 3.94
N ASP A 57 -3.90 -16.61 4.91
CA ASP A 57 -4.95 -16.28 5.87
C ASP A 57 -6.12 -15.53 5.19
N SER A 58 -5.82 -14.60 4.27
CA SER A 58 -6.84 -13.94 3.43
C SER A 58 -7.62 -14.94 2.57
N ASN A 59 -6.95 -15.94 1.99
CA ASN A 59 -7.58 -16.98 1.19
C ASN A 59 -8.44 -17.95 2.02
N LEU A 60 -7.98 -18.34 3.21
CA LEU A 60 -8.77 -19.13 4.16
C LEU A 60 -10.05 -18.38 4.55
N HIS A 61 -9.94 -17.09 4.84
CA HIS A 61 -11.09 -16.25 5.17
C HIS A 61 -12.08 -16.14 4.00
N ARG A 62 -11.60 -15.91 2.77
CA ARG A 62 -12.45 -15.89 1.57
C ARG A 62 -13.18 -17.20 1.36
N LYS A 63 -12.47 -18.32 1.44
CA LYS A 63 -13.04 -19.66 1.29
C LYS A 63 -14.14 -19.93 2.33
N ALA A 64 -13.93 -19.52 3.59
CA ALA A 64 -14.93 -19.66 4.65
C ALA A 64 -16.21 -18.84 4.38
N GLN A 65 -16.11 -17.76 3.59
CA GLN A 65 -17.22 -16.92 3.14
C GLN A 65 -17.81 -17.34 1.79
N GLY A 66 -17.32 -18.43 1.19
CA GLY A 66 -17.73 -18.85 -0.16
C GLY A 66 -17.22 -17.95 -1.28
N ARG A 67 -16.20 -17.13 -1.03
CA ARG A 67 -15.56 -16.25 -2.01
C ARG A 67 -14.36 -16.95 -2.66
N ASP A 68 -14.10 -16.60 -3.92
CA ASP A 68 -12.93 -17.09 -4.64
C ASP A 68 -11.61 -16.67 -4.00
N LEU A 69 -10.58 -17.50 -4.21
CA LEU A 69 -9.21 -17.21 -3.75
C LEU A 69 -8.61 -16.04 -4.54
N ILE A 70 -7.70 -15.29 -3.91
CA ILE A 70 -6.90 -14.25 -4.55
C ILE A 70 -6.14 -14.86 -5.75
N LYS A 71 -6.37 -14.30 -6.94
CA LYS A 71 -5.57 -14.59 -8.14
C LYS A 71 -4.60 -13.44 -8.37
N LEU A 72 -3.30 -13.76 -8.45
CA LEU A 72 -2.25 -12.77 -8.68
C LEU A 72 -2.29 -12.27 -10.13
N GLY A 73 -2.02 -10.98 -10.34
CA GLY A 73 -1.99 -10.37 -11.67
C GLY A 73 -3.35 -10.27 -12.36
N VAL A 74 -4.45 -10.26 -11.59
CA VAL A 74 -5.81 -10.13 -12.14
C VAL A 74 -6.42 -8.75 -11.85
N LYS A 75 -6.38 -8.28 -10.60
CA LYS A 75 -6.95 -6.97 -10.24
C LYS A 75 -5.94 -5.84 -10.43
N TYR A 76 -6.30 -4.83 -11.21
CA TYR A 76 -5.55 -3.58 -11.35
C TYR A 76 -6.46 -2.39 -11.09
N TYR A 77 -5.91 -1.33 -10.52
CA TYR A 77 -6.65 -0.08 -10.33
C TYR A 77 -7.03 0.53 -11.68
N GLY A 78 -8.29 0.93 -11.83
CA GLY A 78 -8.76 1.62 -13.04
C GLY A 78 -9.24 0.68 -14.15
N ASP A 79 -9.01 -0.63 -14.01
CA ASP A 79 -9.89 -1.61 -14.65
C ASP A 79 -11.24 -1.45 -13.97
N GLU A 80 -12.28 -1.22 -14.76
CA GLU A 80 -13.62 -0.87 -14.29
C GLU A 80 -14.00 -1.74 -13.09
N ASP A 81 -14.36 -1.07 -11.98
CA ASP A 81 -15.08 -1.70 -10.87
C ASP A 81 -16.50 -2.04 -11.39
N ASP A 82 -16.59 -2.85 -12.45
CA ASP A 82 -17.83 -3.33 -13.04
C ASP A 82 -18.36 -4.47 -12.18
N GLU A 83 -18.94 -4.09 -11.05
CA GLU A 83 -20.07 -4.78 -10.42
C GLU A 83 -21.24 -3.80 -10.24
#